data_AF-A0A931YFB2-F1
#
_entry.id   AF-A0A931YFB2-F1
#
_cell.length_a   1.000
_cell.length_b   1.000
_cell.length_c   1.000
_cell.angle_alpha   90.00
_cell.angle_beta   90.00
_cell.angle_gamma   90.00
#
_symmetry.space_group_name_H-M   'P 1'
#
loop_
_entity.id
_entity.type
_entity.pdbx_description
1 polymer ?
#
loop_
_entity_poly.entity_id
_entity_poly.type
_entity_poly.pdbx_seq_one_letter_code
_entity_poly.pdbx_strand_id
1 'polypeptide(L)'
;AEPNLTLWPGGDKRPWPRLPELTRTHDLERLWGALRRDPDRVLFLTSALRLGHDPAWYAAHSHVLSLAPLFAEREIVNGTFTHPAPLAASFYTGSAPPPPRLETLVEELDGRRLLGQPWERLTPDAFEAFARRLRVATVVVPTAEVGRARFLGDRYVRADEAAGFTVFERRERPWPRLERITHRRYRVFIEPTGGVWIPTGIPAYPLWQVKSRRGVLETRVDPWGLLEFRVPLDVFEAELVYAEGWLEWVALGLTLAAGVSWPAWAFRARRGWIPR
;
A
#
# COMPACT_ATOMS: atom_id res chain seq x y z
N ALA A 1 41.44 -10.36 11.66
CA ALA A 1 40.29 -11.16 11.22
C ALA A 1 39.56 -10.35 10.17
N GLU A 2 39.41 -10.87 8.96
CA GLU A 2 38.59 -10.21 7.93
C GLU A 2 37.11 -10.20 8.35
N PRO A 3 36.36 -9.12 8.08
CA PRO A 3 34.94 -9.09 8.39
C PRO A 3 34.19 -10.03 7.45
N ASN A 4 33.67 -11.13 7.98
CA ASN A 4 32.79 -12.03 7.26
C ASN A 4 31.38 -11.42 7.25
N LEU A 5 30.93 -10.98 6.07
CA LEU A 5 29.52 -10.66 5.80
C LEU A 5 28.72 -11.96 5.89
N THR A 6 28.09 -12.20 7.04
CA THR A 6 27.21 -13.37 7.21
C THR A 6 25.88 -13.03 6.57
N LEU A 7 25.61 -13.58 5.38
CA LEU A 7 24.30 -13.46 4.74
C LEU A 7 23.24 -14.11 5.62
N TRP A 8 22.28 -13.30 6.01
CA TRP A 8 21.18 -13.66 6.89
C TRP A 8 20.08 -14.42 6.11
N PRO A 9 19.50 -15.50 6.67
CA PRO A 9 19.97 -16.31 7.79
C PRO A 9 20.89 -17.44 7.27
N GLY A 10 21.91 -17.74 8.08
CA GLY A 10 22.98 -18.68 7.73
C GLY A 10 22.64 -20.16 7.90
N GLY A 11 23.51 -21.00 7.33
CA GLY A 11 23.80 -22.36 7.78
C GLY A 11 22.97 -23.49 7.16
N ASP A 12 21.66 -23.32 7.02
CA ASP A 12 20.83 -24.39 6.45
C ASP A 12 20.78 -24.25 4.92
N LYS A 13 21.44 -25.17 4.20
CA LYS A 13 21.40 -25.26 2.71
C LYS A 13 19.99 -25.56 2.16
N ARG A 14 18.94 -25.48 2.98
CA ARG A 14 17.58 -25.70 2.54
C ARG A 14 17.20 -24.54 1.62
N PRO A 15 16.73 -24.83 0.39
CA PRO A 15 16.22 -23.78 -0.47
C PRO A 15 15.08 -23.07 0.24
N TRP A 16 15.00 -21.75 0.09
CA TRP A 16 13.83 -20.99 0.52
C TRP A 16 12.57 -21.61 -0.10
N PRO A 17 11.49 -21.78 0.68
CA PRO A 17 10.27 -22.41 0.18
C PRO A 17 9.71 -21.59 -0.98
N ARG A 18 9.29 -22.29 -2.03
CA ARG A 18 8.69 -21.65 -3.21
C ARG A 18 7.23 -21.29 -2.92
N LEU A 19 6.67 -20.38 -3.72
CA LEU A 19 5.27 -19.96 -3.57
C LEU A 19 4.27 -21.14 -3.49
N PRO A 20 4.32 -22.18 -4.36
CA PRO A 20 3.39 -23.31 -4.26
C PRO A 20 3.53 -24.09 -2.94
N GLU A 21 4.74 -24.19 -2.41
CA GLU A 21 5.01 -24.86 -1.14
C GLU A 21 4.46 -24.06 0.04
N LEU A 22 4.68 -22.74 0.04
CA LEU A 22 4.11 -21.82 1.03
C LEU A 22 2.58 -21.84 0.99
N THR A 23 2.00 -21.76 -0.20
CA THR A 23 0.55 -21.79 -0.42
C THR A 23 -0.07 -23.04 0.18
N ARG A 24 0.54 -24.21 -0.06
CA ARG A 24 0.06 -25.49 0.50
C ARG A 24 0.25 -25.58 2.01
N THR A 25 1.43 -25.18 2.50
CA THR A 25 1.79 -25.33 3.92
C THR A 25 0.97 -24.41 4.83
N HIS A 26 0.66 -23.21 4.34
CA HIS A 26 -0.08 -22.20 5.08
C HIS A 26 -1.52 -22.03 4.60
N ASP A 27 -2.04 -22.88 3.72
CA ASP A 27 -3.41 -22.78 3.20
C ASP A 27 -3.76 -21.36 2.67
N LEU A 28 -2.83 -20.76 1.91
CA LEU A 28 -2.98 -19.37 1.45
C LEU A 28 -4.13 -19.21 0.45
N GLU A 29 -4.54 -20.28 -0.24
CA GLU A 29 -5.71 -20.24 -1.14
C GLU A 29 -6.98 -19.89 -0.38
N ARG A 30 -7.16 -20.43 0.83
CA ARG A 30 -8.28 -20.09 1.70
C ARG A 30 -8.24 -18.63 2.12
N LEU A 31 -7.05 -18.10 2.44
CA LEU A 31 -6.89 -16.68 2.75
C LEU A 31 -7.26 -15.80 1.55
N TRP A 32 -6.78 -16.12 0.35
CA TRP A 32 -7.13 -15.37 -0.86
C TRP A 32 -8.64 -15.44 -1.15
N GLY A 33 -9.25 -16.61 -0.99
CA GLY A 33 -10.69 -16.79 -1.12
C GLY A 33 -11.49 -15.93 -0.14
N ALA A 34 -11.09 -15.88 1.12
CA ALA A 34 -11.72 -15.05 2.14
C ALA A 34 -11.61 -13.54 1.80
N LEU A 35 -10.48 -13.12 1.24
CA LEU A 35 -10.25 -11.71 0.93
C LEU A 35 -11.01 -11.22 -0.31
N ARG A 36 -11.30 -12.07 -1.31
CA ARG A 36 -11.96 -11.69 -2.59
C ARG A 36 -13.36 -11.10 -2.47
N ARG A 37 -14.02 -11.19 -1.30
CA ARG A 37 -15.44 -10.84 -1.13
C ARG A 37 -15.75 -9.35 -1.33
N ASP A 38 -14.75 -8.47 -1.31
CA ASP A 38 -14.94 -7.03 -1.16
C ASP A 38 -13.93 -6.21 -2.00
N PRO A 39 -14.31 -5.13 -2.70
CA PRO A 39 -13.38 -4.28 -3.45
C PRO A 39 -12.54 -3.29 -2.61
N ASP A 40 -12.89 -3.02 -1.35
CA ASP A 40 -12.17 -2.03 -0.52
C ASP A 40 -10.81 -2.56 -0.04
N ARG A 41 -10.03 -1.78 0.71
CA ARG A 41 -8.64 -2.16 1.04
C ARG A 41 -8.53 -3.16 2.18
N VAL A 42 -7.49 -3.99 2.10
CA VAL A 42 -7.06 -4.92 3.15
C VAL A 42 -5.88 -4.34 3.91
N LEU A 43 -5.95 -4.29 5.23
CA LEU A 43 -4.81 -4.00 6.09
C LEU A 43 -4.29 -5.30 6.70
N PHE A 44 -3.05 -5.67 6.38
CA PHE A 44 -2.33 -6.69 7.13
C PHE A 44 -1.63 -6.01 8.31
N LEU A 45 -1.97 -6.42 9.54
CA LEU A 45 -1.31 -5.87 10.73
C LEU A 45 0.14 -6.39 10.88
N THR A 46 0.42 -7.54 10.27
CA THR A 46 1.76 -8.08 10.06
C THR A 46 2.00 -8.24 8.57
N SER A 47 2.99 -7.56 8.02
CA SER A 47 3.39 -7.66 6.62
C SER A 47 4.07 -8.99 6.28
N ALA A 48 4.68 -9.63 7.28
CA ALA A 48 5.47 -10.84 7.12
C ALA A 48 4.76 -12.09 7.65
N LEU A 49 4.77 -13.16 6.85
CA LEU A 49 4.42 -14.52 7.27
C LEU A 49 5.69 -15.20 7.81
N ARG A 50 5.72 -15.55 9.09
CA ARG A 50 6.84 -16.28 9.68
C ARG A 50 6.88 -17.72 9.17
N LEU A 51 8.07 -18.20 8.81
CA LEU A 51 8.30 -19.56 8.29
C LEU A 51 8.73 -20.54 9.38
N GLY A 52 8.98 -20.04 10.59
CA GLY A 52 9.37 -20.83 11.76
C GLY A 52 8.78 -20.28 13.05
N HIS A 53 9.17 -20.88 14.17
CA HIS A 53 8.65 -20.55 15.50
C HIS A 53 9.42 -19.43 16.22
N ASP A 54 10.58 -19.03 15.70
CA ASP A 54 11.38 -17.95 16.29
C ASP A 54 10.61 -16.61 16.18
N PRO A 55 10.30 -15.94 17.30
CA PRO A 55 9.56 -14.68 17.30
C PRO A 55 10.45 -13.46 16.99
N ALA A 56 11.76 -13.63 16.82
CA ALA A 56 12.64 -12.53 16.47
C ALA A 56 12.24 -11.88 15.14
N TRP A 57 12.33 -10.56 15.05
CA TRP A 57 11.94 -9.80 13.84
C TRP A 57 12.79 -10.18 12.62
N TYR A 58 14.03 -10.59 12.86
CA TYR A 58 14.95 -11.07 11.83
C TYR A 58 14.68 -12.52 11.43
N ALA A 59 13.89 -13.29 12.18
CA ALA A 59 13.66 -14.72 11.88
C ALA A 59 13.13 -14.93 10.46
N ALA A 60 13.36 -16.12 9.89
CA ALA A 60 12.97 -16.42 8.52
C ALA A 60 11.46 -16.15 8.29
N HIS A 61 11.18 -15.24 7.36
CA HIS A 61 9.83 -14.80 7.04
C HIS A 61 9.67 -14.55 5.54
N SER A 62 8.42 -14.48 5.08
CA SER A 62 8.07 -14.20 3.69
C SER A 62 7.05 -13.06 3.61
N HIS A 63 7.23 -12.15 2.67
CA HIS A 63 6.24 -11.12 2.35
C HIS A 63 5.17 -11.62 1.37
N VAL A 64 4.82 -12.91 1.40
CA VAL A 64 3.81 -13.51 0.51
C VAL A 64 2.44 -12.79 0.59
N LEU A 65 2.14 -12.15 1.73
CA LEU A 65 0.93 -11.34 1.93
C LEU A 65 0.86 -10.12 1.00
N SER A 66 2.01 -9.61 0.53
CA SER A 66 2.06 -8.53 -0.47
C SER A 66 1.48 -8.91 -1.84
N LEU A 67 1.22 -10.20 -2.07
CA LEU A 67 0.61 -10.73 -3.30
C LEU A 67 -0.92 -10.73 -3.27
N ALA A 68 -1.54 -10.25 -2.18
CA ALA A 68 -3.00 -10.11 -2.11
C ALA A 68 -3.61 -9.29 -3.27
N PRO A 69 -2.98 -8.20 -3.81
CA PRO A 69 -3.50 -7.53 -4.99
C PRO A 69 -3.59 -8.40 -6.24
N LEU A 70 -2.72 -9.42 -6.36
CA LEU A 70 -2.74 -10.37 -7.48
C LEU A 70 -3.75 -11.50 -7.24
N PHE A 71 -3.74 -12.11 -6.05
CA PHE A 71 -4.53 -13.31 -5.80
C PHE A 71 -5.93 -13.05 -5.24
N ALA A 72 -6.12 -11.94 -4.54
CA ALA A 72 -7.40 -11.52 -3.99
C ALA A 72 -8.00 -10.31 -4.74
N GLU A 73 -7.28 -9.74 -5.71
CA GLU A 73 -7.69 -8.57 -6.49
C GLU A 73 -7.97 -7.30 -5.65
N ARG A 74 -7.38 -7.24 -4.45
CA ARG A 74 -7.60 -6.15 -3.49
C ARG A 74 -6.35 -5.36 -3.23
N GLU A 75 -6.52 -4.05 -3.21
CA GLU A 75 -5.47 -3.16 -2.76
C GLU A 75 -5.17 -3.38 -1.27
N ILE A 76 -3.90 -3.31 -0.91
CA ILE A 76 -3.45 -3.47 0.46
C ILE A 76 -2.97 -2.16 1.06
N VAL A 77 -3.17 -2.01 2.35
CA VAL A 77 -2.50 -1.04 3.21
C VAL A 77 -1.52 -1.86 4.06
N ASN A 78 -0.23 -1.54 3.99
CA ASN A 78 0.85 -2.37 4.52
C ASN A 78 1.11 -3.65 3.71
N GLY A 79 2.38 -4.07 3.61
CA GLY A 79 2.79 -5.26 2.85
C GLY A 79 4.28 -5.32 2.53
N THR A 80 4.90 -4.19 2.19
CA THR A 80 6.34 -4.05 1.89
C THR A 80 6.80 -2.59 2.01
N PHE A 81 6.51 -1.92 3.12
CA PHE A 81 6.99 -0.54 3.29
C PHE A 81 8.50 -0.52 3.65
N THR A 82 9.37 -0.88 2.71
CA THR A 82 10.83 -0.82 2.89
C THR A 82 11.42 0.52 2.44
N HIS A 83 10.57 1.47 2.02
CA HIS A 83 10.97 2.79 1.52
C HIS A 83 10.31 3.92 2.34
N PRO A 84 11.00 5.05 2.55
CA PRO A 84 10.46 6.19 3.29
C PRO A 84 9.39 6.93 2.47
N ALA A 85 8.14 6.45 2.53
CA ALA A 85 6.97 7.18 2.06
C ALA A 85 6.30 7.93 3.24
N PRO A 86 5.71 9.12 3.04
CA PRO A 86 4.96 9.84 4.08
C PRO A 86 3.91 8.99 4.80
N LEU A 87 3.23 8.14 4.03
CA LEU A 87 2.26 7.19 4.56
C LEU A 87 2.92 6.10 5.42
N ALA A 88 4.05 5.54 4.97
CA ALA A 88 4.81 4.55 5.72
C ALA A 88 5.34 5.13 7.04
N ALA A 89 5.84 6.36 7.01
CA ALA A 89 6.28 7.04 8.22
C ALA A 89 5.11 7.25 9.19
N SER A 90 3.98 7.79 8.71
CA SER A 90 2.78 7.97 9.55
C SER A 90 2.28 6.63 10.11
N PHE A 91 2.35 5.57 9.31
CA PHE A 91 1.98 4.21 9.72
C PHE A 91 2.87 3.68 10.85
N TYR A 92 4.20 3.85 10.78
CA TYR A 92 5.12 3.30 11.78
C TYR A 92 5.40 4.22 12.97
N THR A 93 5.45 5.54 12.75
CA THR A 93 5.85 6.53 13.75
C THR A 93 4.69 7.33 14.31
N GLY A 94 3.52 7.32 13.65
CA GLY A 94 2.35 8.09 14.05
C GLY A 94 2.44 9.58 13.74
N SER A 95 3.50 10.01 13.05
CA SER A 95 3.80 11.42 12.81
C SER A 95 3.83 11.74 11.32
N ALA A 96 3.17 12.84 10.94
CA ALA A 96 3.38 13.55 9.69
C ALA A 96 3.98 14.94 10.01
N PRO A 97 5.13 15.33 9.43
CA PRO A 97 5.91 14.64 8.39
C PRO A 97 6.76 13.46 8.95
N PRO A 98 7.31 12.59 8.06
CA PRO A 98 8.30 11.60 8.46
C PRO A 98 9.43 12.22 9.28
N PRO A 99 9.98 11.51 10.29
CA PRO A 99 11.20 11.96 10.91
C PRO A 99 12.32 12.06 9.85
N PRO A 100 13.26 13.00 9.99
CA PRO A 100 14.35 13.19 9.03
C PRO A 100 15.24 11.94 8.89
N ARG A 101 15.22 11.06 9.90
CA ARG A 101 15.90 9.77 9.89
C ARG A 101 15.00 8.70 10.50
N LEU A 102 14.87 7.56 9.84
CA LEU A 102 14.33 6.35 10.43
C LEU A 102 15.48 5.63 11.14
N GLU A 103 15.43 5.57 12.48
CA GLU A 103 16.46 4.94 13.32
C GLU A 103 16.17 3.47 13.62
N THR A 104 14.97 3.01 13.27
CA THR A 104 14.51 1.64 13.53
C THR A 104 14.04 1.01 12.22
N LEU A 105 14.40 -0.25 12.02
CA LEU A 105 13.93 -1.03 10.87
C LEU A 105 12.42 -1.26 10.96
N VAL A 106 11.74 -1.25 9.83
CA VAL A 106 10.27 -1.38 9.78
C VAL A 106 9.84 -2.77 10.24
N GLU A 107 10.67 -3.78 10.01
CA GLU A 107 10.51 -5.16 10.44
C GLU A 107 10.49 -5.30 11.96
N GLU A 108 11.21 -4.42 12.69
CA GLU A 108 11.17 -4.37 14.15
C GLU A 108 9.85 -3.81 14.69
N LEU A 109 9.13 -3.04 13.87
CA LEU A 109 7.89 -2.36 14.21
C LEU A 109 6.64 -3.11 13.72
N ASP A 110 6.78 -3.90 12.65
CA ASP A 110 5.72 -4.72 12.06
C ASP A 110 5.13 -5.71 13.08
N GLY A 111 3.81 -5.86 13.11
CA GLY A 111 3.16 -6.71 14.12
C GLY A 111 3.18 -6.17 15.56
N ARG A 112 3.86 -5.04 15.82
CA ARG A 112 4.04 -4.51 17.18
C ARG A 112 3.45 -3.14 17.35
N ARG A 113 3.63 -2.28 16.35
CA ARG A 113 3.15 -0.91 16.35
C ARG A 113 2.26 -0.62 15.16
N LEU A 114 1.36 0.33 15.37
CA LEU A 114 0.49 0.91 14.35
C LEU A 114 0.25 2.37 14.74
N LEU A 115 0.44 3.30 13.81
CA LEU A 115 0.33 4.74 14.03
C LEU A 115 1.24 5.23 15.17
N GLY A 116 2.46 4.71 15.24
CA GLY A 116 3.43 5.08 16.27
C GLY A 116 3.20 4.47 17.64
N GLN A 117 2.11 3.73 17.84
CA GLN A 117 1.72 3.20 19.14
C GLN A 117 1.76 1.67 19.15
N PRO A 118 2.12 1.03 20.27
CA PRO A 118 1.82 -0.39 20.48
C PRO A 118 0.32 -0.65 20.31
N TRP A 119 -0.05 -1.79 19.72
CA TRP A 119 -1.46 -2.14 19.46
C TRP A 119 -2.33 -2.07 20.71
N GLU A 120 -1.76 -2.46 21.85
CA GLU A 120 -2.42 -2.50 23.15
C GLU A 120 -2.78 -1.10 23.68
N ARG A 121 -2.12 -0.07 23.16
CA ARG A 121 -2.35 1.33 23.52
C ARG A 121 -3.14 2.10 22.47
N LEU A 122 -3.31 1.53 21.27
CA LEU A 122 -4.04 2.18 20.20
C LEU A 122 -5.54 2.25 20.56
N THR A 123 -6.14 3.42 20.42
CA THR A 123 -7.57 3.59 20.68
C THR A 123 -8.40 3.25 19.43
N PRO A 124 -9.65 2.78 19.58
CA PRO A 124 -10.52 2.54 18.44
C PRO A 124 -10.75 3.78 17.56
N ASP A 125 -10.79 4.97 18.14
CA ASP A 125 -11.01 6.21 17.39
C ASP A 125 -9.76 6.68 16.62
N ALA A 126 -8.56 6.45 17.17
CA ALA A 126 -7.32 6.72 16.44
C ALA A 126 -7.19 5.77 15.23
N PHE A 127 -7.50 4.48 15.43
CA PHE A 127 -7.53 3.51 14.34
C PHE A 127 -8.62 3.85 13.32
N GLU A 128 -9.80 4.28 13.77
CA GLU A 128 -10.91 4.67 12.91
C GLU A 128 -10.55 5.82 11.96
N ALA A 129 -9.93 6.87 12.49
CA ALA A 129 -9.51 8.01 11.68
C ALA A 129 -8.58 7.59 10.53
N PHE A 130 -7.64 6.67 10.81
CA PHE A 130 -6.74 6.07 9.84
C PHE A 130 -7.48 5.16 8.84
N ALA A 131 -8.28 4.22 9.34
CA ALA A 131 -8.97 3.23 8.54
C ALA A 131 -9.96 3.87 7.56
N ARG A 132 -10.71 4.88 8.01
CA ARG A 132 -11.62 5.65 7.16
C ARG A 132 -10.89 6.37 6.03
N ARG A 133 -9.73 6.96 6.34
CA ARG A 133 -8.94 7.75 5.40
C ARG A 133 -8.32 6.90 4.29
N LEU A 134 -7.91 5.68 4.62
CA LEU A 134 -7.36 4.72 3.66
C LEU A 134 -8.36 3.69 3.16
N ARG A 135 -9.64 3.79 3.56
CA ARG A 135 -10.72 2.89 3.16
C ARG A 135 -10.41 1.41 3.48
N VAL A 136 -9.92 1.17 4.68
CA VAL A 136 -9.61 -0.17 5.19
C VAL A 136 -10.91 -0.86 5.61
N ALA A 137 -11.49 -1.65 4.72
CA ALA A 137 -12.69 -2.44 5.03
C ALA A 137 -12.36 -3.77 5.69
N THR A 138 -11.16 -4.30 5.45
CA THR A 138 -10.75 -5.60 5.97
C THR A 138 -9.44 -5.49 6.73
N VAL A 139 -9.37 -6.08 7.92
CA VAL A 139 -8.15 -6.17 8.71
C VAL A 139 -7.81 -7.64 8.90
N VAL A 140 -6.56 -8.00 8.61
CA VAL A 140 -6.03 -9.35 8.76
C VAL A 140 -5.04 -9.35 9.90
N VAL A 141 -5.31 -10.20 10.89
CA VAL A 141 -4.54 -10.29 12.15
C VAL A 141 -4.07 -11.73 12.33
N PRO A 142 -2.81 -11.99 12.71
CA PRO A 142 -2.41 -13.33 13.12
C PRO A 142 -3.36 -13.86 14.22
N THR A 143 -3.88 -15.07 14.07
CA THR A 143 -4.88 -15.64 15.00
C THR A 143 -4.37 -15.63 16.44
N ALA A 144 -3.08 -15.92 16.64
CA ALA A 144 -2.43 -15.91 17.95
C ALA A 144 -2.39 -14.51 18.61
N GLU A 145 -2.53 -13.43 17.83
CA GLU A 145 -2.36 -12.05 18.28
C GLU A 145 -3.68 -11.27 18.35
N VAL A 146 -4.82 -11.89 18.01
CA VAL A 146 -6.13 -11.23 17.98
C VAL A 146 -6.45 -10.52 19.30
N GLY A 147 -6.07 -11.08 20.44
CA GLY A 147 -6.31 -10.48 21.76
C GLY A 147 -5.62 -9.13 21.99
N ARG A 148 -4.59 -8.79 21.19
CA ARG A 148 -3.87 -7.52 21.20
C ARG A 148 -4.55 -6.45 20.35
N ALA A 149 -5.29 -6.86 19.31
CA ALA A 149 -5.98 -5.98 18.36
C ALA A 149 -7.33 -5.44 18.89
N ARG A 150 -7.38 -5.06 20.17
CA ARG A 150 -8.63 -4.58 20.82
C ARG A 150 -9.14 -3.28 20.24
N PHE A 151 -8.27 -2.48 19.62
CA PHE A 151 -8.61 -1.24 18.93
C PHE A 151 -9.58 -1.45 17.75
N LEU A 152 -9.74 -2.67 17.24
CA LEU A 152 -10.74 -2.95 16.20
C LEU A 152 -12.18 -2.70 16.70
N GLY A 153 -12.41 -2.95 18.01
CA GLY A 153 -13.69 -2.72 18.67
C GLY A 153 -14.88 -3.33 17.93
N ASP A 154 -16.02 -2.66 18.03
CA ASP A 154 -17.34 -3.05 17.56
C ASP A 154 -17.49 -2.86 16.05
N ARG A 155 -16.67 -1.96 15.49
CA ARG A 155 -16.72 -1.53 14.08
C ARG A 155 -16.27 -2.62 13.11
N TYR A 156 -15.47 -3.57 13.60
CA TYR A 156 -14.98 -4.71 12.85
C TYR A 156 -15.47 -6.00 13.48
N VAL A 157 -16.00 -6.89 12.65
CA VAL A 157 -16.48 -8.21 13.06
C VAL A 157 -15.59 -9.28 12.48
N ARG A 158 -15.36 -10.34 13.27
CA ARG A 158 -14.69 -11.54 12.78
C ARG A 158 -15.55 -12.18 11.70
N ALA A 159 -15.02 -12.28 10.49
CA ALA A 159 -15.73 -12.79 9.32
C ALA A 159 -15.23 -14.18 8.89
N ASP A 160 -13.93 -14.44 9.03
CA ASP A 160 -13.32 -15.71 8.65
C ASP A 160 -12.03 -15.97 9.45
N GLU A 161 -11.52 -17.19 9.35
CA GLU A 161 -10.21 -17.58 9.83
C GLU A 161 -9.54 -18.49 8.81
N ALA A 162 -8.37 -18.11 8.31
CA ALA A 162 -7.66 -18.81 7.25
C ALA A 162 -6.15 -18.61 7.38
N ALA A 163 -5.36 -19.63 7.07
CA ALA A 163 -3.89 -19.54 7.03
C ALA A 163 -3.22 -19.07 8.34
N GLY A 164 -3.83 -19.32 9.50
CA GLY A 164 -3.34 -18.80 10.79
C GLY A 164 -3.60 -17.31 11.00
N PHE A 165 -4.48 -16.72 10.18
CA PHE A 165 -4.97 -15.35 10.31
C PHE A 165 -6.47 -15.32 10.55
N THR A 166 -6.89 -14.39 11.39
CA THR A 166 -8.29 -14.00 11.51
C THR A 166 -8.57 -12.81 10.60
N VAL A 167 -9.63 -12.93 9.79
CA VAL A 167 -10.11 -11.87 8.91
C VAL A 167 -11.24 -11.12 9.60
N PHE A 168 -11.06 -9.82 9.76
CA PHE A 168 -12.07 -8.92 10.28
C PHE A 168 -12.63 -8.05 9.16
N GLU A 169 -13.95 -7.96 9.09
CA GLU A 169 -14.65 -7.09 8.14
C GLU A 169 -15.34 -5.95 8.88
N ARG A 170 -15.31 -4.78 8.26
CA ARG A 170 -15.96 -3.59 8.80
C ARG A 170 -17.46 -3.66 8.61
N ARG A 171 -18.23 -3.33 9.66
CA ARG A 171 -19.70 -3.31 9.64
C ARG A 171 -20.27 -2.23 8.71
N GLU A 172 -19.71 -1.02 8.78
CA GLU A 172 -20.21 0.16 8.06
C GLU A 172 -19.09 0.84 7.30
N ARG A 173 -19.37 1.39 6.11
CA ARG A 173 -18.35 1.97 5.22
C ARG A 173 -18.66 3.44 4.94
N PRO A 174 -18.27 4.35 5.84
CA PRO A 174 -18.60 5.77 5.74
C PRO A 174 -17.68 6.51 4.75
N TRP A 175 -17.35 5.89 3.62
CA TRP A 175 -16.51 6.45 2.57
C TRP A 175 -17.09 6.13 1.19
N PRO A 176 -16.71 6.90 0.15
CA PRO A 176 -17.19 6.64 -1.20
C PRO A 176 -16.79 5.27 -1.69
N ARG A 177 -17.68 4.64 -2.44
CA ARG A 177 -17.35 3.42 -3.17
C ARG A 177 -16.49 3.80 -4.37
N LEU A 178 -15.28 3.24 -4.44
CA LEU A 178 -14.45 3.34 -5.63
C LEU A 178 -14.47 2.01 -6.39
N GLU A 179 -14.70 2.10 -7.69
CA GLU A 179 -14.63 0.99 -8.63
C GLU A 179 -13.42 1.22 -9.54
N ARG A 180 -12.47 0.28 -9.53
CA ARG A 180 -11.31 0.32 -10.42
C ARG A 180 -11.74 -0.12 -11.82
N ILE A 181 -11.71 0.80 -12.77
CA ILE A 181 -11.91 0.49 -14.20
C ILE A 181 -10.59 0.02 -14.81
N THR A 182 -9.51 0.77 -14.54
CA THR A 182 -8.13 0.41 -14.91
C THR A 182 -7.18 0.85 -13.79
N HIS A 183 -5.90 0.49 -13.89
CA HIS A 183 -4.86 1.00 -12.99
C HIS A 183 -4.72 2.54 -13.00
N ARG A 184 -5.29 3.22 -14.00
CA ARG A 184 -5.24 4.68 -14.19
C ARG A 184 -6.60 5.36 -14.13
N ARG A 185 -7.68 4.61 -13.89
CA ARG A 185 -9.04 5.15 -13.91
C ARG A 185 -9.91 4.46 -12.87
N TYR A 186 -10.50 5.27 -12.00
CA TYR A 186 -11.46 4.81 -10.99
C TYR A 186 -12.76 5.58 -11.16
N ARG A 187 -13.89 4.89 -11.02
CA ARG A 187 -15.19 5.51 -10.82
C ARG A 187 -15.44 5.66 -9.32
N VAL A 188 -15.94 6.82 -8.91
CA VAL A 188 -16.20 7.18 -7.52
C VAL A 188 -17.69 7.47 -7.37
N PHE A 189 -18.38 6.65 -6.57
CA PHE A 189 -19.78 6.84 -6.22
C PHE A 189 -19.88 7.57 -4.89
N ILE A 190 -20.64 8.66 -4.87
CA ILE A 190 -20.61 9.63 -3.79
C ILE A 190 -22.03 9.89 -3.30
N GLU A 191 -22.19 9.93 -1.99
CA GLU A 191 -23.41 10.48 -1.38
C GLU A 191 -23.31 12.01 -1.35
N PRO A 192 -24.40 12.76 -1.59
CA PRO A 192 -24.39 14.22 -1.52
C PRO A 192 -23.94 14.71 -0.14
N THR A 193 -22.75 15.30 -0.08
CA THR A 193 -22.19 15.80 1.19
C THR A 193 -22.28 17.32 1.35
N GLY A 194 -22.70 18.04 0.31
CA GLY A 194 -22.87 19.50 0.39
C GLY A 194 -21.58 20.31 0.41
N GLY A 195 -20.58 19.92 -0.38
CA GLY A 195 -19.33 20.67 -0.51
C GLY A 195 -18.24 20.29 0.48
N VAL A 196 -18.38 19.13 1.14
CA VAL A 196 -17.36 18.56 2.02
C VAL A 196 -16.22 17.95 1.20
N TRP A 197 -15.02 17.94 1.78
CA TRP A 197 -13.86 17.28 1.22
C TRP A 197 -13.93 15.78 1.48
N ILE A 198 -13.81 15.00 0.41
CA ILE A 198 -13.94 13.56 0.46
C ILE A 198 -12.57 12.91 0.17
N PRO A 199 -12.06 12.06 1.07
CA PRO A 199 -10.83 11.31 0.83
C PRO A 199 -11.05 10.20 -0.19
N THR A 200 -10.17 10.11 -1.17
CA THR A 200 -10.17 9.00 -2.15
C THR A 200 -9.46 7.74 -1.62
N GLY A 201 -8.58 7.91 -0.63
CA GLY A 201 -7.64 6.88 -0.17
C GLY A 201 -6.42 6.70 -1.10
N ILE A 202 -6.30 7.49 -2.17
CA ILE A 202 -5.22 7.42 -3.16
C ILE A 202 -4.19 8.51 -2.86
N PRO A 203 -2.87 8.19 -2.89
CA PRO A 203 -1.82 9.19 -2.73
C PRO A 203 -1.99 10.33 -3.74
N ALA A 204 -1.87 11.57 -3.27
CA ALA A 204 -1.93 12.73 -4.14
C ALA A 204 -0.74 12.75 -5.09
N TYR A 205 -1.03 12.96 -6.38
CA TYR A 205 -0.02 13.09 -7.42
C TYR A 205 -0.52 14.08 -8.47
N PRO A 206 0.33 14.95 -9.05
CA PRO A 206 -0.12 16.01 -9.96
C PRO A 206 -0.89 15.52 -11.19
N LEU A 207 -0.67 14.26 -11.61
CA LEU A 207 -1.35 13.67 -12.77
C LEU A 207 -2.73 13.08 -12.47
N TRP A 208 -3.10 12.96 -11.19
CA TRP A 208 -4.45 12.57 -10.81
C TRP A 208 -5.40 13.76 -10.97
N GLN A 209 -6.42 13.57 -11.80
CA GLN A 209 -7.52 14.52 -11.99
C GLN A 209 -8.83 13.88 -11.56
N VAL A 210 -9.65 14.63 -10.84
CA VAL A 210 -11.03 14.23 -10.54
C VAL A 210 -11.97 14.95 -11.50
N LYS A 211 -12.77 14.20 -12.24
CA LYS A 211 -13.71 14.72 -13.25
C LYS A 211 -15.13 14.35 -12.87
N SER A 212 -16.06 15.22 -13.17
CA SER A 212 -17.50 14.95 -13.16
C SER A 212 -18.07 15.26 -14.55
N ARG A 213 -19.37 15.03 -14.75
CA ARG A 213 -20.07 15.48 -15.98
C ARG A 213 -19.96 16.99 -16.22
N ARG A 214 -19.64 17.78 -15.18
CA ARG A 214 -19.52 19.25 -15.24
C ARG A 214 -18.10 19.75 -15.42
N GLY A 215 -17.12 18.84 -15.53
CA GLY A 215 -15.71 19.18 -15.68
C GLY A 215 -14.87 18.73 -14.49
N VAL A 216 -13.68 19.30 -14.36
CA VAL A 216 -12.68 18.95 -13.34
C VAL A 216 -13.13 19.48 -11.98
N LEU A 217 -13.12 18.63 -10.96
CA LEU A 217 -13.44 18.99 -9.58
C LEU A 217 -12.20 19.53 -8.87
N GLU A 218 -12.44 20.39 -7.88
CA GLU A 218 -11.39 20.91 -7.01
C GLU A 218 -10.76 19.77 -6.19
N THR A 219 -9.43 19.70 -6.19
CA THR A 219 -8.67 18.71 -5.43
C THR A 219 -7.72 19.39 -4.46
N ARG A 220 -7.36 18.69 -3.40
CA ARG A 220 -6.30 19.10 -2.47
C ARG A 220 -5.52 17.92 -1.95
N VAL A 221 -4.34 18.22 -1.42
CA VAL A 221 -3.52 17.26 -0.68
C VAL A 221 -3.84 17.40 0.79
N ASP A 222 -4.09 16.27 1.42
CA ASP A 222 -4.42 16.20 2.83
C ASP A 222 -3.16 16.00 3.70
N PRO A 223 -3.22 16.11 5.04
CA PRO A 223 -2.02 15.98 5.89
C PRO A 223 -1.28 14.63 5.81
N TRP A 224 -1.92 13.58 5.28
CA TRP A 224 -1.34 12.26 5.04
C TRP A 224 -0.76 12.11 3.64
N GLY A 225 -0.83 13.16 2.82
CA GLY A 225 -0.41 13.14 1.43
C GLY A 225 -1.41 12.44 0.51
N LEU A 226 -2.66 12.24 0.93
CA LEU A 226 -3.69 11.65 0.08
C LEU A 226 -4.50 12.71 -0.65
N LEU A 227 -5.10 12.28 -1.75
CA LEU A 227 -5.95 13.10 -2.60
C LEU A 227 -7.36 13.19 -1.99
N GLU A 228 -7.77 14.42 -1.71
CA GLU A 228 -9.16 14.77 -1.40
C GLU A 228 -9.74 15.59 -2.55
N PHE A 229 -11.05 15.47 -2.75
CA PHE A 229 -11.76 16.30 -3.72
C PHE A 229 -13.06 16.83 -3.11
N ARG A 230 -13.48 18.00 -3.60
CA ARG A 230 -14.68 18.68 -3.11
C ARG A 230 -15.88 18.29 -3.96
N VAL A 231 -16.96 17.88 -3.31
CA VAL A 231 -18.15 17.36 -4.01
C VAL A 231 -19.30 18.37 -3.95
N PRO A 232 -19.71 18.95 -5.09
CA PRO A 232 -20.92 19.77 -5.17
C PRO A 232 -22.18 18.98 -4.77
N LEU A 233 -23.23 19.68 -4.34
CA LEU A 233 -24.50 19.07 -3.87
C LEU A 233 -25.17 18.13 -4.87
N ASP A 234 -24.92 18.32 -6.16
CA ASP A 234 -25.59 17.65 -7.27
C ASP A 234 -24.67 16.71 -8.06
N VAL A 235 -23.53 16.33 -7.46
CA VAL A 235 -22.61 15.34 -8.03
C VAL A 235 -22.67 14.06 -7.22
N PHE A 236 -23.11 12.99 -7.88
CA PHE A 236 -23.25 11.64 -7.31
C PHE A 236 -22.22 10.65 -7.87
N GLU A 237 -21.55 11.04 -8.95
CA GLU A 237 -20.55 10.25 -9.65
C GLU A 237 -19.39 11.16 -10.10
N ALA A 238 -18.18 10.71 -9.81
CA ALA A 238 -16.95 11.31 -10.33
C ALA A 238 -16.03 10.23 -10.88
N GLU A 239 -15.10 10.62 -11.73
CA GLU A 239 -14.04 9.78 -12.24
C GLU A 239 -12.68 10.33 -11.80
N LEU A 240 -11.87 9.47 -11.21
CA LEU A 240 -10.48 9.76 -10.94
C LEU A 240 -9.64 9.19 -12.09
N VAL A 241 -8.94 10.06 -12.81
CA VAL A 241 -8.19 9.72 -14.02
C VAL A 241 -6.74 10.16 -13.87
N TYR A 242 -5.82 9.24 -14.13
CA TYR A 242 -4.40 9.56 -14.28
C TYR A 242 -4.16 9.96 -15.73
N ALA A 243 -3.84 11.23 -15.96
CA ALA A 243 -3.58 11.76 -17.29
C ALA A 243 -2.20 12.41 -17.33
N GLU A 244 -1.37 12.00 -18.29
CA GLU A 244 -0.10 12.65 -18.56
C GLU A 244 -0.29 14.13 -18.87
N GLY A 245 0.51 14.97 -18.23
CA GLY A 245 0.60 16.37 -18.51
C GLY A 245 1.52 16.65 -19.68
N TRP A 246 1.61 17.92 -20.07
CA TRP A 246 2.54 18.39 -21.10
C TRP A 246 4.00 18.13 -20.72
N LEU A 247 4.32 18.11 -19.41
CA LEU A 247 5.68 17.84 -18.91
C LEU A 247 6.14 16.43 -19.26
N GLU A 248 5.28 15.43 -19.09
CA GLU A 248 5.59 14.04 -19.45
C GLU A 248 5.82 13.88 -20.94
N TRP A 249 5.02 14.56 -21.78
CA TRP A 249 5.19 14.55 -23.23
C TRP A 249 6.50 15.22 -23.67
N VAL A 250 6.87 16.34 -23.04
CA VAL A 250 8.15 17.02 -23.30
C VAL A 250 9.31 16.15 -22.86
N ALA A 251 9.25 15.55 -21.67
CA ALA A 251 10.29 14.66 -21.16
C ALA A 251 10.48 13.44 -22.09
N LEU A 252 9.39 12.81 -22.53
CA LEU A 252 9.45 11.72 -23.50
C LEU A 252 10.10 12.15 -24.81
N GLY A 253 9.73 13.34 -25.32
CA GLY A 253 10.35 13.92 -26.52
C GLY A 253 11.86 14.13 -26.36
N LEU A 254 12.30 14.68 -25.22
CA LEU A 254 13.71 14.87 -24.91
C LEU A 254 14.46 13.54 -24.77
N THR A 255 13.86 12.53 -24.12
CA THR A 255 14.46 11.19 -24.01
C THR A 255 14.64 10.54 -25.38
N LEU A 256 13.65 10.63 -26.26
CA LEU A 256 13.75 10.12 -27.63
C LEU A 256 14.84 10.87 -28.42
N ALA A 257 14.87 12.20 -28.32
CA ALA A 257 15.90 13.02 -28.97
C ALA A 257 17.31 12.67 -28.48
N ALA A 258 17.50 12.48 -27.18
CA ALA A 258 18.76 12.02 -26.58
C ALA A 258 19.13 10.61 -27.06
N GLY A 259 18.17 9.69 -27.07
CA GLY A 259 18.36 8.31 -27.52
C GLY A 259 18.75 8.19 -28.99
N VAL A 260 18.35 9.14 -29.84
CA VAL A 260 18.75 9.21 -31.26
C VAL A 260 20.08 9.95 -31.44
N SER A 261 20.25 11.08 -30.75
CA SER A 261 21.45 11.92 -30.90
C SER A 261 22.71 11.28 -30.31
N TRP A 262 22.59 10.54 -29.20
CA TRP A 262 23.71 9.84 -28.57
C TRP A 262 24.40 8.82 -29.50
N PRO A 263 23.71 7.84 -30.10
CA PRO A 263 24.33 6.93 -31.04
C PRO A 263 24.83 7.64 -32.29
N ALA A 264 24.09 8.62 -32.83
CA ALA A 264 24.55 9.39 -34.00
C ALA A 264 25.88 10.12 -33.72
N TRP A 265 26.03 10.72 -32.54
CA TRP A 265 27.27 11.33 -32.08
C TRP A 265 28.37 10.29 -31.86
N ALA A 266 28.07 9.18 -31.18
CA ALA A 266 29.03 8.11 -30.91
C ALA A 266 29.56 7.46 -32.21
N PHE A 267 28.70 7.29 -33.23
CA PHE A 267 29.10 6.78 -34.55
C PHE A 267 29.97 7.79 -35.32
N ARG A 268 29.68 9.09 -35.23
CA ARG A 268 30.53 10.14 -35.83
C ARG A 268 31.89 10.24 -35.14
N ALA A 269 31.92 10.18 -33.81
CA ALA A 269 33.15 10.21 -33.03
C ALA A 269 34.06 9.02 -33.35
N ARG A 270 33.49 7.81 -33.54
CA ARG A 270 34.25 6.61 -33.94
C ARG A 270 34.79 6.68 -35.37
N ARG A 271 34.12 7.38 -36.30
CA ARG A 271 34.62 7.60 -37.68
C ARG A 271 35.72 8.67 -37.77
N GLY A 272 35.83 9.55 -36.77
CA GLY A 272 36.89 10.56 -36.69
C GLY A 272 38.23 10.04 -36.15
N TRP A 273 38.29 8.79 -35.69
CA TRP A 273 39.49 8.16 -35.15
C TRP A 273 40.11 7.20 -36.17
N ILE A 274 40.56 7.73 -37.30
CA ILE A 274 41.55 7.06 -38.15
C ILE A 274 42.90 7.68 -37.75
N PRO A 275 43.77 6.97 -37.03
CA PRO A 275 45.14 7.44 -36.85
C PRO A 275 45.81 7.46 -38.22
N ARG A 276 46.33 8.62 -38.62
CA ARG A 276 47.30 8.72 -39.71
C ARG A 276 48.69 8.42 -39.19
#